data_AF-A0A9J6FMM6-F1
#
_entry.id   AF-A0A9J6FMM6-F1
#
_cell.length_a   1.000
_cell.length_b   1.000
_cell.length_c   1.000
_cell.angle_alpha   90.00
_cell.angle_beta   90.00
_cell.angle_gamma   90.00
#
_symmetry.space_group_name_H-M   'P 1'
#
loop_
_entity.id
_entity.type
_entity.pdbx_description
1 polymer ?
#
loop_
_entity_poly.entity_id
_entity_poly.type
_entity_poly.pdbx_seq_one_letter_code
_entity_poly.pdbx_strand_id
1 'polypeptide(L)'
;MSKQETRREHPEAKRTRLDAASLQKALAQSVLTARNKEEADKIHCVKDLIVCVSSMNSKFWHAIETNGNLLHITDDEAPSIKYSVVVKQDLTITLHVAKTAVRRLGCNLFVPAAANSKRVVLEFLDGVDSMTVA
;
A
#
# COMPACT_ATOMS: atom_id res chain seq x y z
N MET A 1 60.35 -28.35 -15.88
CA MET A 1 59.74 -27.17 -16.51
C MET A 1 58.31 -27.54 -16.93
N SER A 2 57.32 -27.36 -16.03
CA SER A 2 55.93 -27.78 -16.29
C SER A 2 55.23 -26.69 -17.10
N LYS A 3 54.74 -27.03 -18.31
CA LYS A 3 54.02 -26.10 -19.20
C LYS A 3 52.60 -25.93 -18.68
N GLN A 4 52.31 -24.75 -18.15
CA GLN A 4 50.98 -24.34 -17.74
C GLN A 4 50.14 -24.05 -18.99
N GLU A 5 49.34 -25.02 -19.44
CA GLU A 5 48.37 -24.84 -20.52
C GLU A 5 47.27 -23.89 -20.04
N THR A 6 47.31 -22.66 -20.54
CA THR A 6 46.19 -21.72 -20.42
C THR A 6 45.06 -22.19 -21.32
N ARG A 7 44.14 -22.96 -20.73
CA ARG A 7 42.90 -23.44 -21.34
C ARG A 7 42.08 -22.22 -21.82
N ARG A 8 42.17 -21.89 -23.11
CA ARG A 8 41.36 -20.83 -23.72
C ARG A 8 39.90 -21.27 -23.71
N GLU A 9 39.06 -20.50 -23.04
CA GLU A 9 37.61 -20.71 -23.06
C GLU A 9 37.06 -20.57 -24.48
N HIS A 10 36.17 -21.48 -24.89
CA HIS A 10 35.47 -21.34 -26.17
C HIS A 10 34.57 -20.08 -26.14
N PRO A 11 34.52 -19.31 -27.25
CA PRO A 11 33.80 -18.04 -27.31
C PRO A 11 32.30 -18.18 -27.00
N GLU A 12 31.69 -19.33 -27.32
CA GLU A 12 30.31 -19.63 -26.94
C GLU A 12 30.13 -19.79 -25.43
N ALA A 13 31.03 -20.49 -24.74
CA ALA A 13 30.98 -20.63 -23.29
C ALA A 13 31.12 -19.28 -22.58
N LYS A 14 31.98 -18.39 -23.10
CA LYS A 14 32.12 -17.01 -22.60
C LYS A 14 30.82 -16.22 -22.79
N ARG A 15 30.16 -16.36 -23.94
CA ARG A 15 28.89 -15.69 -24.25
C ARG A 15 27.76 -16.17 -23.34
N THR A 16 27.59 -17.50 -23.20
CA THR A 16 26.60 -18.07 -22.29
C THR A 16 26.82 -17.66 -20.83
N ARG A 17 28.08 -17.57 -20.37
CA ARG A 17 28.41 -17.07 -19.02
C ARG A 17 28.04 -15.59 -18.84
N LEU A 18 28.31 -14.75 -19.84
CA LEU A 18 27.92 -13.33 -19.82
C LEU A 18 26.41 -13.14 -19.85
N ASP A 19 25.70 -13.93 -20.65
CA ASP A 19 24.23 -13.91 -20.72
C ASP A 19 23.62 -14.37 -19.39
N ALA A 20 24.13 -15.45 -18.79
CA ALA A 20 23.71 -15.93 -17.48
C ALA A 20 23.98 -14.90 -16.37
N ALA A 21 25.15 -14.25 -16.37
CA ALA A 21 25.49 -13.19 -15.43
C ALA A 21 24.57 -11.96 -15.58
N SER A 22 24.24 -11.60 -16.82
CA SER A 22 23.34 -10.48 -17.12
C SER A 22 21.91 -10.78 -16.65
N LEU A 23 21.44 -12.00 -16.87
CA LEU A 23 20.11 -12.46 -16.46
C LEU A 23 20.02 -12.57 -14.92
N GLN A 24 21.06 -13.09 -14.26
CA GLN A 24 21.15 -13.07 -12.79
C GLN A 24 21.13 -11.66 -12.21
N LYS A 25 21.84 -10.71 -12.84
CA LYS A 25 21.83 -9.30 -12.43
C LYS A 25 20.43 -8.69 -12.58
N ALA A 26 19.75 -8.96 -13.69
CA ALA A 26 18.38 -8.49 -13.92
C ALA A 26 17.40 -9.05 -12.87
N LEU A 27 17.50 -10.34 -12.54
CA LEU A 27 16.70 -10.96 -11.49
C LEU A 27 16.98 -10.34 -10.11
N ALA A 28 18.24 -10.15 -9.74
CA ALA A 28 18.60 -9.51 -8.47
C ALA A 28 18.04 -8.09 -8.36
N GLN A 29 18.11 -7.31 -9.45
CA GLN A 29 17.51 -5.98 -9.51
C GLN A 29 15.98 -6.03 -9.40
N SER A 30 15.33 -6.99 -10.05
CA SER A 30 13.87 -7.16 -9.96
C SER A 30 13.43 -7.46 -8.53
N VAL A 31 14.09 -8.41 -7.86
CA VAL A 31 13.81 -8.77 -6.46
C VAL A 31 14.01 -7.57 -5.52
N LEU A 32 15.12 -6.84 -5.67
CA LEU A 32 15.37 -5.63 -4.89
C LEU A 32 14.26 -4.60 -5.11
N THR A 33 13.87 -4.37 -6.37
CA THR A 33 12.82 -3.40 -6.72
C THR A 33 11.47 -3.81 -6.15
N ALA A 34 11.11 -5.10 -6.23
CA ALA A 34 9.87 -5.61 -5.67
C ALA A 34 9.83 -5.43 -4.15
N ARG A 35 10.92 -5.78 -3.46
CA ARG A 35 11.04 -5.60 -2.01
C ARG A 35 10.93 -4.13 -1.61
N ASN A 36 11.61 -3.24 -2.31
CA ASN A 36 11.54 -1.80 -2.01
C ASN A 36 10.13 -1.24 -2.20
N LYS A 37 9.39 -1.71 -3.22
CA LYS A 37 7.99 -1.33 -3.43
C LYS A 37 7.09 -1.84 -2.30
N GLU A 38 7.30 -3.07 -1.85
CA GLU A 38 6.54 -3.65 -0.74
C GLU A 38 6.79 -2.87 0.56
N GLU A 39 8.05 -2.56 0.88
CA GLU A 39 8.37 -1.74 2.06
C GLU A 39 7.82 -0.31 1.97
N ALA A 40 7.85 0.31 0.78
CA ALA A 40 7.28 1.63 0.57
C ALA A 40 5.75 1.66 0.73
N ASP A 41 5.07 0.54 0.49
CA ASP A 41 3.63 0.38 0.66
C ASP A 41 3.23 0.13 2.12
N LYS A 42 4.15 -0.29 2.99
CA LYS A 42 3.82 -0.58 4.39
C LYS A 42 3.49 0.67 5.19
N ILE A 43 2.53 0.51 6.09
CA ILE A 43 2.20 1.46 7.16
C ILE A 43 2.70 0.84 8.47
N HIS A 44 3.56 1.56 9.19
CA HIS A 44 4.15 1.05 10.43
C HIS A 44 3.44 1.62 11.67
N CYS A 45 2.80 2.77 11.52
CA CYS A 45 2.09 3.43 12.60
C CYS A 45 0.94 4.31 12.10
N VAL A 46 0.11 4.75 13.03
CA VAL A 46 -1.04 5.65 12.76
C VAL A 46 -0.59 6.97 12.11
N LYS A 47 0.62 7.46 12.42
CA LYS A 47 1.15 8.68 11.78
C LYS A 47 1.40 8.49 10.29
N ASP A 48 1.95 7.34 9.89
CA ASP A 48 2.16 7.03 8.47
C ASP A 48 0.83 6.98 7.72
N LEU A 49 -0.20 6.44 8.37
CA LEU A 49 -1.56 6.43 7.83
C LEU A 49 -2.12 7.84 7.65
N ILE A 50 -2.00 8.69 8.67
CA ILE A 50 -2.47 10.09 8.59
C ILE A 50 -1.78 10.79 7.42
N VAL A 51 -0.46 10.67 7.30
CA VAL A 51 0.30 11.25 6.17
C VAL A 51 -0.20 10.69 4.84
N CYS A 52 -0.45 9.38 4.77
CA CYS A 52 -0.99 8.73 3.56
C CYS A 52 -2.36 9.30 3.17
N VAL A 53 -3.27 9.44 4.12
CA VAL A 53 -4.62 9.99 3.88
C VAL A 53 -4.57 11.48 3.56
N SER A 54 -3.71 12.26 4.24
CA SER A 54 -3.52 13.67 3.93
C SER A 54 -2.89 13.89 2.55
N SER A 55 -2.11 12.93 2.05
CA SER A 55 -1.59 12.96 0.68
C SER A 55 -2.62 12.54 -0.38
N MET A 56 -3.70 11.86 0.04
CA MET A 56 -4.85 11.59 -0.81
C MET A 56 -5.60 12.91 -0.96
N ASN A 57 -5.58 13.48 -2.17
CA ASN A 57 -6.31 14.72 -2.50
C ASN A 57 -7.84 14.51 -2.52
N SER A 58 -8.40 13.81 -1.52
CA SER A 58 -9.84 13.63 -1.35
C SER A 58 -10.45 14.87 -0.71
N LYS A 59 -11.62 15.26 -1.19
CA LYS A 59 -12.39 16.37 -0.65
C LYS A 59 -13.24 15.98 0.55
N PHE A 60 -13.39 14.67 0.81
CA PHE A 60 -14.32 14.14 1.81
C PHE A 60 -13.61 13.62 3.06
N TRP A 61 -12.40 13.07 2.90
CA TRP A 61 -11.67 12.48 4.02
C TRP A 61 -10.85 13.51 4.79
N HIS A 62 -11.10 13.58 6.09
CA HIS A 62 -10.35 14.40 7.03
C HIS A 62 -9.73 13.52 8.12
N ALA A 63 -8.41 13.59 8.26
CA ALA A 63 -7.68 12.89 9.31
C ALA A 63 -7.58 13.74 10.59
N ILE A 64 -7.85 13.14 11.73
CA ILE A 64 -7.68 13.73 13.06
C ILE A 64 -6.40 13.16 13.67
N GLU A 65 -5.37 14.01 13.77
CA GLU A 65 -4.02 13.62 14.18
C GLU A 65 -3.94 13.03 15.59
N THR A 66 -4.84 13.43 16.49
CA THR A 66 -4.78 13.06 17.91
C THR A 66 -5.04 11.57 18.15
N ASN A 67 -5.94 10.96 17.38
CA ASN A 67 -6.50 9.64 17.70
C ASN A 67 -6.47 8.63 16.54
N GLY A 68 -5.94 8.99 15.37
CA GLY A 68 -5.99 8.10 14.20
C GLY A 68 -7.39 7.92 13.64
N ASN A 69 -8.27 8.89 13.88
CA ASN A 69 -9.64 8.88 13.38
C ASN A 69 -9.67 9.58 12.03
N LEU A 70 -10.33 8.98 11.06
CA LEU A 70 -10.63 9.57 9.75
C LEU A 70 -12.14 9.81 9.68
N LEU A 71 -12.53 11.00 9.25
CA LEU A 71 -13.92 11.38 9.07
C LEU A 71 -14.21 11.55 7.59
N HIS A 72 -15.31 10.97 7.13
CA HIS A 72 -15.86 11.24 5.82
C HIS A 72 -16.94 12.32 5.97
N ILE A 73 -16.61 13.54 5.56
CA ILE A 73 -17.48 14.70 5.59
C ILE A 73 -18.00 14.95 4.17
N THR A 74 -19.32 15.06 4.02
CA THR A 74 -19.95 15.46 2.75
C THR A 74 -20.41 16.90 2.83
N ASP A 75 -19.96 17.71 1.89
CA ASP A 75 -20.41 19.08 1.68
C ASP A 75 -21.64 19.08 0.77
N ASP A 76 -22.81 18.94 1.38
CA ASP A 76 -24.10 19.17 0.73
C ASP A 76 -24.60 20.58 1.14
N GLU A 77 -25.76 20.71 1.80
CA GLU A 77 -26.28 22.00 2.32
C GLU A 77 -25.62 22.42 3.66
N ALA A 78 -25.26 21.44 4.50
CA ALA A 78 -24.48 21.61 5.72
C ALA A 78 -23.54 20.41 5.89
N PRO A 79 -22.29 20.60 6.36
CA PRO A 79 -21.31 19.53 6.49
C PRO A 79 -21.85 18.46 7.45
N SER A 80 -22.00 17.25 6.94
CA SER A 80 -22.46 16.09 7.71
C SER A 80 -21.44 14.97 7.67
N ILE A 81 -21.28 14.29 8.81
CA ILE A 81 -20.38 13.13 8.92
C ILE A 81 -21.20 11.89 8.57
N LYS A 82 -20.93 11.31 7.39
CA LYS A 82 -21.60 10.09 6.93
C LYS A 82 -20.94 8.85 7.53
N TYR A 83 -19.61 8.85 7.55
CA TYR A 83 -18.79 7.74 8.02
C TYR A 83 -17.65 8.21 8.91
N SER A 84 -17.26 7.35 9.85
CA SER A 84 -16.04 7.53 10.65
C SER A 84 -15.23 6.25 10.61
N VAL A 85 -13.96 6.35 10.25
CA VAL A 85 -13.01 5.24 10.31
C VAL A 85 -12.10 5.49 11.50
N VAL A 86 -12.02 4.52 12.40
CA VAL A 86 -11.14 4.57 13.56
C VAL A 86 -10.00 3.59 13.32
N VAL A 87 -8.76 4.08 13.41
CA VAL A 87 -7.58 3.23 13.34
C VAL A 87 -6.86 3.24 14.69
N LYS A 88 -6.77 2.04 15.27
CA LYS A 88 -6.11 1.82 16.57
C LYS A 88 -4.59 1.77 16.40
N GLN A 89 -3.87 1.79 17.52
CA GLN A 89 -2.40 1.74 17.54
C GLN A 89 -1.82 0.45 16.95
N ASP A 90 -2.56 -0.65 17.02
CA ASP A 90 -2.25 -1.93 16.38
C ASP A 90 -2.59 -1.94 14.88
N LEU A 91 -2.94 -0.79 14.31
CA LEU A 91 -3.41 -0.59 12.94
C LEU A 91 -4.72 -1.31 12.62
N THR A 92 -5.47 -1.80 13.62
CA THR A 92 -6.80 -2.35 13.38
C THR A 92 -7.75 -1.25 12.92
N ILE A 93 -8.47 -1.50 11.82
CA ILE A 93 -9.43 -0.56 11.25
C ILE A 93 -10.85 -0.94 11.64
N THR A 94 -11.64 0.04 12.05
CA THR A 94 -13.09 -0.11 12.22
C THR A 94 -13.83 1.04 11.54
N LEU A 95 -14.79 0.71 10.67
CA LEU A 95 -15.70 1.67 10.08
C LEU A 95 -16.95 1.80 10.94
N HIS A 96 -17.38 3.04 11.18
CA HIS A 96 -18.58 3.38 11.92
C HIS A 96 -19.54 4.17 11.03
N VAL A 97 -20.80 3.75 11.04
CA VAL A 97 -21.93 4.51 10.49
C VAL A 97 -22.72 5.03 11.70
N ALA A 98 -22.74 6.33 11.89
CA ALA A 98 -23.18 6.97 13.13
C ALA A 98 -22.47 6.38 14.37
N LYS A 99 -23.14 5.54 15.17
CA LYS A 99 -22.57 4.90 16.38
C LYS A 99 -22.28 3.41 16.22
N THR A 100 -22.62 2.82 15.07
CA THR A 100 -22.55 1.38 14.88
C THR A 100 -21.31 1.01 14.08
N ALA A 101 -20.48 0.12 14.64
CA ALA A 101 -19.36 -0.47 13.92
C ALA A 101 -19.89 -1.43 12.84
N VAL A 102 -19.43 -1.26 11.61
CA VAL A 102 -19.77 -2.10 10.46
C VAL A 102 -18.50 -2.76 9.92
N ARG A 103 -18.62 -4.00 9.45
CA ARG A 103 -17.52 -4.73 8.79
C ARG A 103 -17.66 -4.80 7.27
N ARG A 104 -18.83 -4.43 6.77
CA ARG A 104 -19.17 -4.44 5.37
C ARG A 104 -20.06 -3.23 5.10
N LEU A 105 -19.73 -2.50 4.05
CA LEU A 105 -20.53 -1.39 3.56
C LEU A 105 -21.12 -1.81 2.20
N GLY A 106 -22.45 -1.87 2.12
CA GLY A 106 -23.15 -2.36 0.92
C GLY A 106 -22.78 -3.80 0.52
N CYS A 107 -22.91 -4.10 -0.77
CA CYS A 107 -22.74 -5.46 -1.29
C CYS A 107 -21.28 -5.84 -1.53
N ASN A 108 -20.38 -4.89 -1.82
CA ASN A 108 -19.05 -5.23 -2.34
C ASN A 108 -17.89 -4.66 -1.52
N LEU A 109 -18.12 -3.75 -0.58
CA LEU A 109 -17.04 -3.12 0.17
C LEU A 109 -16.87 -3.75 1.54
N PHE A 110 -15.72 -4.38 1.75
CA PHE A 110 -15.33 -4.95 3.03
C PHE A 110 -14.36 -4.02 3.73
N VAL A 111 -14.55 -3.87 5.04
CA VAL A 111 -13.62 -3.11 5.88
C VAL A 111 -12.38 -3.98 6.09
N PRO A 112 -11.18 -3.52 5.69
CA PRO A 112 -9.95 -4.24 5.96
C PRO A 112 -9.77 -4.45 7.46
N ALA A 113 -9.26 -5.61 7.87
CA ALA A 113 -9.02 -5.86 9.28
C ALA A 113 -7.89 -4.96 9.84
N ALA A 114 -6.90 -4.64 9.01
CA ALA A 114 -5.73 -3.85 9.39
C ALA A 114 -5.28 -2.88 8.30
N ALA A 115 -4.74 -1.73 8.72
CA ALA A 115 -4.16 -0.67 7.91
C ALA A 115 -2.65 -0.90 7.74
N ASN A 116 -2.22 -2.08 7.28
CA ASN A 116 -0.79 -2.40 7.12
C ASN A 116 -0.23 -2.02 5.74
N SER A 117 -1.11 -1.73 4.77
CA SER A 117 -0.76 -1.39 3.39
C SER A 117 -1.45 -0.09 2.99
N LYS A 118 -0.68 0.85 2.44
CA LYS A 118 -1.17 2.12 1.91
C LYS A 118 -2.17 1.86 0.80
N ARG A 119 -1.85 0.97 -0.14
CA ARG A 119 -2.76 0.59 -1.22
C ARG A 119 -4.11 0.10 -0.70
N VAL A 120 -4.11 -0.87 0.23
CA VAL A 120 -5.35 -1.44 0.76
C VAL A 120 -6.23 -0.38 1.42
N VAL A 121 -5.61 0.53 2.18
CA VAL A 121 -6.36 1.61 2.83
C VAL A 121 -6.92 2.60 1.82
N LEU A 122 -6.11 3.04 0.86
CA LEU A 122 -6.55 3.98 -0.17
C LEU A 122 -7.68 3.40 -1.03
N GLU A 123 -7.56 2.13 -1.45
CA GLU A 123 -8.62 1.43 -2.20
C GLU A 123 -9.92 1.33 -1.37
N PHE A 124 -9.81 1.07 -0.06
CA PHE A 124 -10.97 1.04 0.83
C PHE A 124 -11.64 2.41 0.94
N LEU A 125 -10.87 3.48 1.19
CA LEU A 125 -11.39 4.83 1.33
C LEU A 125 -12.02 5.35 0.03
N ASP A 126 -11.38 5.10 -1.12
CA ASP A 126 -11.91 5.42 -2.45
C ASP A 126 -13.20 4.65 -2.78
N GLY A 127 -13.28 3.39 -2.33
CA GLY A 127 -14.50 2.60 -2.43
C GLY A 127 -15.66 3.17 -1.61
N VAL A 128 -15.39 3.72 -0.42
CA VAL A 128 -16.40 4.43 0.38
C VAL A 128 -16.84 5.73 -0.31
N ASP A 129 -15.90 6.49 -0.89
CA ASP A 129 -16.18 7.73 -1.63
C ASP A 129 -17.09 7.45 -2.82
N SER A 130 -16.77 6.42 -3.60
CA SER A 130 -17.54 5.99 -4.77
C SER A 130 -18.98 5.58 -4.42
N MET A 131 -19.21 5.02 -3.23
CA MET A 131 -20.55 4.68 -2.74
C MET A 131 -21.38 5.89 -2.31
N THR A 132 -20.74 7.04 -2.11
CA THR A 132 -21.41 8.27 -1.64
C THR A 132 -21.89 9.15 -2.79
N VAL A 133 -21.33 8.98 -3.99
CA VAL A 133 -21.65 9.74 -5.21
C VAL A 133 -22.76 9.07 -6.06
N ALA A 134 -23.26 7.90 -5.64
CA ALA A 134 -24.39 7.19 -6.26
C ALA A 134 -25.70 7.47 -5.53
#